data_AF-A0A7J9A036-F1
#
_entry.id   AF-A0A7J9A036-F1
#
_cell.length_a   1.000
_cell.length_b   1.000
_cell.length_c   1.000
_cell.angle_alpha   90.00
_cell.angle_beta   90.00
_cell.angle_gamma   90.00
#
_symmetry.space_group_name_H-M   'P 1'
#
loop_
_entity.id
_entity.type
_entity.pdbx_description
1 polymer ?
#
loop_
_entity_poly.entity_id
_entity_poly.type
_entity_poly.pdbx_seq_one_letter_code
_entity_poly.pdbx_strand_id
1 'polypeptide(L)'
;MHCILHSIPVSAIQEGGTAPTPSALPQSLDEQLSPLHSSKGKEPIVDTISPSIRATPVFSPGSREPLALKNKAPRWHEQLQCWCLNFKGRVTVASVKNFQLVAAVEPSHNVSPEEQEKVILQFGKIGKDIFTMDYRYPLSAFQAFAISLSCFDTKPACE
;
A
#
# COMPACT_ATOMS: atom_id res chain seq x y z
N MET A 1 9.12 -2.11 -10.23
CA MET A 1 8.11 -1.44 -9.39
C MET A 1 8.81 -0.79 -8.21
N HIS A 2 8.50 0.48 -7.94
CA HIS A 2 9.01 1.26 -6.83
C HIS A 2 7.83 2.06 -6.25
N CYS A 3 7.54 1.89 -4.96
CA CYS A 3 6.38 2.51 -4.30
C CYS A 3 6.85 3.31 -3.09
N ILE A 4 6.34 4.53 -2.92
CA ILE A 4 6.65 5.38 -1.77
C ILE A 4 5.38 5.55 -0.94
N LEU A 5 5.43 5.20 0.34
CA LEU A 5 4.31 5.24 1.27
C LEU A 5 4.50 6.41 2.23
N HIS A 6 4.05 7.60 1.83
CA HIS A 6 4.25 8.84 2.61
C HIS A 6 3.66 8.80 4.01
N SER A 7 2.62 8.00 4.24
CA SER A 7 1.98 7.86 5.55
C SER A 7 2.59 6.76 6.42
N ILE A 8 3.57 5.99 5.93
CA ILE A 8 4.22 4.93 6.71
C ILE A 8 5.72 5.30 6.81
N PRO A 9 6.26 5.52 8.02
CA PRO A 9 7.69 5.80 8.16
C PRO A 9 8.53 4.54 7.95
N VAL A 10 9.80 4.69 7.51
CA VAL A 10 10.76 3.57 7.42
C VAL A 10 10.88 2.82 8.76
N SER A 11 10.85 3.53 9.89
CA SER A 11 10.92 2.92 11.23
C SER A 11 9.79 1.93 11.53
N ALA A 12 8.70 1.92 10.75
CA ALA A 12 7.63 0.96 10.93
C ALA A 12 8.08 -0.49 10.69
N ILE A 13 9.15 -0.73 9.91
CA ILE A 13 9.60 -2.12 9.61
C ILE A 13 10.53 -2.71 10.69
N GLN A 14 11.06 -1.87 11.58
CA GLN A 14 11.98 -2.25 12.65
C GLN A 14 11.22 -2.91 13.81
N GLU A 15 11.93 -3.63 14.68
CA GLU A 15 11.36 -4.20 15.90
C GLU A 15 10.69 -3.12 16.78
N GLY A 16 9.43 -3.31 17.13
CA GLY A 16 8.62 -2.33 17.87
C GLY A 16 8.12 -1.13 17.05
N GLY A 17 8.44 -1.06 15.76
CA GLY A 17 7.96 -0.02 14.85
C GLY A 17 6.44 -0.03 14.68
N THR A 18 5.83 1.15 14.53
CA THR A 18 4.36 1.30 14.34
C THR A 18 4.04 2.08 13.06
N ALA A 19 3.04 1.58 12.32
CA ALA A 19 2.48 2.22 11.13
C ALA A 19 1.16 2.91 11.51
N PRO A 20 0.88 4.13 11.02
CA PRO A 20 -0.40 4.79 11.25
C PRO A 20 -1.53 3.93 10.66
N THR A 21 -2.31 3.32 11.55
CA THR A 21 -3.47 2.50 11.17
C THR A 21 -4.72 3.25 11.60
N PRO A 22 -5.61 3.66 10.67
CA PRO A 22 -6.90 4.22 11.04
C PRO A 22 -7.68 3.16 11.83
N SER A 23 -7.93 3.42 13.11
CA SER A 23 -8.72 2.54 13.97
C SER A 23 -10.23 2.75 13.83
N ALA A 24 -10.65 3.78 13.10
CA ALA A 24 -12.05 4.11 12.84
C ALA A 24 -12.23 4.60 11.40
N LEU A 25 -13.33 4.17 10.78
CA LEU A 25 -13.84 4.78 9.56
C LEU A 25 -14.46 6.15 9.93
N PRO A 26 -14.17 7.23 9.19
CA PRO A 26 -14.90 8.49 9.36
C PRO A 26 -16.39 8.24 9.18
N GLN A 27 -17.22 8.66 10.14
CA GLN A 27 -18.66 8.41 10.18
C GLN A 27 -19.48 9.15 9.10
N SER A 28 -18.90 9.62 7.99
CA SER A 28 -19.58 10.57 7.07
C SER A 28 -19.66 10.16 5.60
N LEU A 29 -19.57 8.87 5.26
CA LEU A 29 -19.79 8.45 3.87
C LEU A 29 -21.29 8.36 3.50
N ASP A 30 -22.18 8.52 4.49
CA ASP A 30 -23.63 8.38 4.35
C ASP A 30 -24.37 9.69 3.95
N GLU A 31 -23.70 10.85 3.95
CA GLU A 31 -24.38 12.15 3.79
C GLU A 31 -24.17 12.81 2.41
N GLN A 32 -23.65 12.09 1.42
CA GLN A 32 -23.45 12.60 0.05
C GLN A 32 -24.22 11.86 -1.03
N LEU A 33 -25.03 10.86 -0.68
CA LEU A 33 -25.93 10.18 -1.63
C LEU A 33 -27.36 10.20 -1.10
N SER A 34 -28.07 11.32 -1.29
CA SER A 34 -29.54 11.37 -1.17
C SER A 34 -30.15 12.42 -2.11
N PRO A 35 -31.38 12.19 -2.63
CA PRO A 35 -31.80 12.59 -3.98
C PRO A 35 -32.43 13.98 -4.08
N LEU A 36 -32.43 14.53 -5.31
CA LEU A 36 -33.12 15.77 -5.69
C LEU A 36 -34.54 15.86 -5.12
N HIS A 37 -34.83 16.88 -4.33
CA HIS A 37 -36.18 17.43 -4.17
C HIS A 37 -36.16 18.96 -4.09
N SER A 38 -36.95 19.57 -4.97
CA SER A 38 -37.20 21.01 -5.07
C SER A 38 -38.15 21.47 -3.95
N SER A 39 -37.90 22.64 -3.34
CA SER A 39 -38.87 23.75 -3.29
C SER A 39 -38.41 24.92 -2.39
N LYS A 40 -39.02 26.07 -2.65
CA LYS A 40 -38.74 27.46 -2.24
C LYS A 40 -38.80 27.75 -0.73
N GLY A 41 -37.95 28.69 -0.28
CA GLY A 41 -38.42 29.84 0.52
C GLY A 41 -37.68 30.21 1.83
N LYS A 42 -37.04 31.38 1.81
CA LYS A 42 -36.78 32.38 2.89
C LYS A 42 -35.76 32.08 4.02
N GLU A 43 -34.71 32.90 4.03
CA GLU A 43 -33.75 33.18 5.13
C GLU A 43 -34.32 34.14 6.22
N PRO A 44 -33.58 34.54 7.29
CA PRO A 44 -32.32 34.01 7.90
C PRO A 44 -32.41 33.85 9.44
N ILE A 45 -31.70 32.90 10.06
CA ILE A 45 -31.27 33.02 11.47
C ILE A 45 -29.86 32.44 11.62
N VAL A 46 -28.97 33.29 12.14
CA VAL A 46 -27.59 33.05 12.53
C VAL A 46 -27.52 31.96 13.60
N ASP A 47 -26.69 30.95 13.40
CA ASP A 47 -25.77 30.46 14.43
C ASP A 47 -24.69 29.56 13.79
N THR A 48 -23.53 30.18 13.61
CA THR A 48 -22.28 29.53 13.22
C THR A 48 -21.86 28.58 14.34
N ILE A 49 -22.27 27.32 14.26
CA ILE A 49 -21.67 26.24 15.06
C ILE A 49 -20.69 25.51 14.16
N SER A 50 -19.46 26.02 14.12
CA SER A 50 -18.31 25.30 13.60
C SER A 50 -18.22 23.95 14.32
N PRO A 51 -18.31 22.80 13.64
CA PRO A 51 -17.91 21.55 14.27
C PRO A 51 -16.40 21.64 14.39
N SER A 52 -15.93 21.86 15.62
CA SER A 52 -14.54 21.67 16.00
C SER A 52 -14.13 20.29 15.52
N ILE A 53 -13.39 20.25 14.41
CA ILE A 53 -12.58 19.12 13.99
C ILE A 53 -11.69 18.88 15.19
N ARG A 54 -12.07 17.90 16.04
CA ARG A 54 -11.13 17.33 17.00
C ARG A 54 -10.04 16.75 16.12
N ALA A 55 -8.96 17.51 16.01
CA ALA A 55 -7.74 17.08 15.37
C ALA A 55 -7.45 15.68 15.94
N THR A 56 -7.62 14.67 15.09
CA THR A 56 -6.81 13.46 15.17
C THR A 56 -5.40 13.88 15.56
N PRO A 57 -4.70 13.16 16.46
CA PRO A 57 -3.37 13.59 16.89
C PRO A 57 -2.59 13.97 15.65
N VAL A 58 -2.32 15.27 15.53
CA VAL A 58 -1.55 15.84 14.44
C VAL A 58 -0.24 15.08 14.55
N PHE A 59 -0.03 14.13 13.65
CA PHE A 59 1.27 13.56 13.44
C PHE A 59 2.11 14.76 13.09
N SER A 60 2.92 15.21 14.06
CA SER A 60 3.86 16.29 13.83
C SER A 60 4.63 15.92 12.55
N PRO A 61 4.66 16.79 11.53
CA PRO A 61 5.44 16.56 10.33
C PRO A 61 6.93 16.77 10.65
N GLY A 62 7.42 16.10 11.68
CA GLY A 62 8.83 15.99 11.99
C GLY A 62 9.41 14.90 11.09
N SER A 63 9.71 15.26 9.85
CA SER A 63 10.65 14.60 8.92
C SER A 63 10.91 13.10 9.16
N ARG A 64 9.86 12.26 9.22
CA ARG A 64 10.05 10.81 9.24
C ARG A 64 10.20 10.35 7.80
N GLU A 65 11.35 9.77 7.49
CA GLU A 65 11.63 9.25 6.15
C GLU A 65 10.53 8.27 5.71
N PRO A 66 9.89 8.48 4.55
CA PRO A 66 8.78 7.65 4.11
C PRO A 66 9.29 6.26 3.72
N LEU A 67 8.48 5.23 3.98
CA LEU A 67 8.81 3.87 3.58
C LEU A 67 8.77 3.75 2.05
N ALA A 68 9.93 3.50 1.46
CA ALA A 68 10.04 3.09 0.07
C ALA A 68 10.07 1.56 -0.03
N LEU A 69 9.35 1.02 -1.01
CA LEU A 69 9.35 -0.40 -1.37
C LEU A 69 9.88 -0.57 -2.80
N LYS A 70 10.72 -1.58 -3.02
CA LYS A 70 11.29 -1.93 -4.33
C LYS A 70 11.05 -3.39 -4.66
N ASN A 71 11.11 -3.72 -5.95
CA ASN A 71 11.09 -5.12 -6.37
C ASN A 71 12.28 -5.87 -5.79
N LYS A 72 12.05 -7.07 -5.25
CA LYS A 72 13.11 -7.97 -4.81
C LYS A 72 13.93 -8.40 -6.02
N ALA A 73 15.25 -8.38 -5.89
CA ALA A 73 16.12 -8.89 -6.94
C ALA A 73 15.84 -10.39 -7.17
N PRO A 74 15.72 -10.85 -8.42
CA PRO A 74 15.55 -12.26 -8.70
C PRO A 74 16.81 -13.03 -8.31
N ARG A 75 16.65 -14.30 -7.96
CA ARG A 75 17.76 -15.21 -7.68
C ARG A 75 17.98 -16.12 -8.88
N TRP A 76 19.25 -16.43 -9.16
CA TRP A 76 19.59 -17.44 -10.14
C TRP A 76 19.11 -18.81 -9.68
N HIS A 77 18.40 -19.53 -10.54
CA HIS A 77 17.97 -20.89 -10.29
C HIS A 77 18.75 -21.85 -11.19
N GLU A 78 19.77 -22.50 -10.64
CA GLU A 78 20.71 -23.32 -11.43
C GLU A 78 20.03 -24.40 -12.26
N GLN A 79 19.08 -25.16 -11.72
CA GLN A 79 18.44 -26.24 -12.47
C GLN A 79 17.57 -25.75 -13.65
N LEU A 80 16.99 -24.55 -13.53
CA LEU A 80 16.12 -23.96 -14.54
C LEU A 80 16.86 -22.98 -15.45
N GLN A 81 18.13 -22.69 -15.14
CA GLN A 81 18.99 -21.73 -15.85
C GLN A 81 18.29 -20.39 -16.11
N CYS A 82 17.59 -19.86 -15.09
CA CYS A 82 16.86 -18.61 -15.21
C CYS A 82 16.89 -17.79 -13.91
N TRP A 83 16.65 -16.49 -14.05
CA TRP A 83 16.45 -15.58 -12.92
C TRP A 83 14.99 -15.64 -12.48
N CYS A 84 14.72 -16.10 -11.26
CA CYS A 84 13.36 -16.21 -10.75
C CYS A 84 13.24 -15.78 -9.29
N LEU A 85 12.02 -15.41 -8.90
CA LEU A 85 11.66 -15.18 -7.50
C LEU A 85 11.11 -16.47 -6.89
N ASN A 86 11.34 -16.68 -5.60
CA ASN A 86 10.77 -17.82 -4.88
C ASN A 86 9.43 -17.43 -4.26
N PHE A 87 8.35 -17.82 -4.94
CA PHE A 87 6.98 -17.59 -4.48
C PHE A 87 6.44 -18.68 -3.54
N LYS A 88 7.26 -19.67 -3.15
CA LYS A 88 6.89 -20.76 -2.23
C LYS A 88 5.58 -21.48 -2.64
N GLY A 89 5.38 -21.69 -3.94
CA GLY A 89 4.18 -22.32 -4.50
C GLY A 89 2.93 -21.43 -4.56
N ARG A 90 2.98 -20.17 -4.12
CA ARG A 90 1.84 -19.23 -4.17
C ARG A 90 1.56 -18.68 -5.58
N VAL A 91 2.54 -18.77 -6.48
CA VAL A 91 2.46 -18.31 -7.86
C VAL A 91 2.85 -19.48 -8.76
N THR A 92 1.97 -19.82 -9.69
CA THR A 92 2.08 -21.05 -10.50
C THR A 92 2.08 -20.76 -12.00
N VAL A 93 1.71 -19.54 -12.41
CA VAL A 93 1.64 -19.14 -13.82
C VAL A 93 2.61 -17.99 -14.08
N ALA A 94 3.43 -18.11 -15.12
CA ALA A 94 4.34 -17.06 -15.55
C ALA A 94 3.58 -15.79 -15.97
N SER A 95 4.05 -14.63 -15.54
CA SER A 95 3.47 -13.33 -15.85
C SER A 95 4.43 -12.21 -15.47
N VAL A 96 4.45 -11.13 -16.24
CA VAL A 96 5.16 -9.88 -15.90
C VAL A 96 4.60 -9.21 -14.63
N LYS A 97 3.41 -9.65 -14.18
CA LYS A 97 2.75 -9.19 -12.96
C LYS A 97 3.20 -9.96 -11.72
N ASN A 98 4.09 -10.94 -11.84
CA ASN A 98 4.60 -11.68 -10.70
C ASN A 98 5.73 -10.88 -10.04
N PHE A 99 5.53 -10.41 -8.81
CA PHE A 99 6.53 -9.61 -8.11
C PHE A 99 6.53 -9.85 -6.60
N GLN A 100 7.66 -9.56 -5.98
CA GLN A 100 7.81 -9.44 -4.54
C GLN A 100 8.36 -8.04 -4.24
N LEU A 101 7.79 -7.33 -3.27
CA LEU A 101 8.31 -6.07 -2.78
C LEU A 101 8.99 -6.25 -1.42
N VAL A 102 10.13 -5.61 -1.28
CA VAL A 102 10.92 -5.51 -0.05
C VAL A 102 11.19 -4.04 0.26
N ALA A 103 11.57 -3.74 1.50
CA ALA A 103 11.89 -2.37 1.89
C ALA A 103 13.14 -1.87 1.15
N ALA A 104 13.05 -0.67 0.58
CA ALA A 104 14.16 0.03 -0.05
C ALA A 104 14.86 0.89 1.02
N VAL A 105 15.63 0.23 1.86
CA VAL A 105 16.32 0.85 3.00
C VAL A 105 17.79 1.05 2.69
N GLU A 106 18.30 2.25 2.94
CA GLU A 106 19.73 2.56 2.86
C GLU A 106 20.51 1.96 4.03
N PRO A 107 21.79 1.58 3.86
CA PRO A 107 22.62 0.98 4.92
C PRO A 107 22.70 1.79 6.22
N SER A 108 22.45 3.11 6.16
CA SER A 108 22.46 4.03 7.29
C SER A 108 21.37 3.77 8.34
N HIS A 109 20.33 3.01 8.00
CA HIS A 109 19.15 2.84 8.86
C HIS A 109 19.26 1.73 9.91
N ASN A 110 20.43 1.07 10.03
CA ASN A 110 20.68 -0.03 10.99
C ASN A 110 19.60 -1.14 10.95
N VAL A 111 19.00 -1.38 9.79
CA VAL A 111 18.02 -2.46 9.55
C VAL A 111 18.79 -3.74 9.25
N SER A 112 18.38 -4.87 9.84
CA SER A 112 19.10 -6.13 9.63
C SER A 112 18.97 -6.59 8.16
N PRO A 113 19.96 -7.32 7.60
CA PRO A 113 19.85 -7.85 6.24
C PRO A 113 18.60 -8.73 6.03
N GLU A 114 18.19 -9.42 7.09
CA GLU A 114 16.99 -10.26 7.14
C GLU A 114 15.71 -9.43 6.94
N GLU A 115 15.64 -8.28 7.59
CA GLU A 115 14.53 -7.33 7.45
C GLU A 115 14.52 -6.67 6.07
N GLN A 116 15.69 -6.36 5.52
CA GLN A 116 15.81 -5.80 4.17
C GLN A 116 15.36 -6.80 3.09
N GLU A 117 15.53 -8.10 3.34
CA GLU A 117 15.10 -9.17 2.44
C GLU A 117 13.66 -9.65 2.66
N LYS A 118 13.02 -9.18 3.73
CA LYS A 118 11.67 -9.58 4.13
C LYS A 118 10.66 -9.10 3.09
N VAL A 119 9.97 -10.05 2.47
CA VAL A 119 8.90 -9.77 1.51
C VAL A 119 7.70 -9.16 2.25
N ILE A 120 7.39 -7.90 1.91
CA ILE A 120 6.28 -7.12 2.48
C ILE A 120 5.01 -7.31 1.65
N LEU A 121 5.14 -7.39 0.31
CA LEU A 121 4.04 -7.68 -0.60
C LEU A 121 4.49 -8.70 -1.64
N GLN A 122 3.71 -9.75 -1.82
CA GLN A 122 3.87 -10.73 -2.89
C GLN A 122 2.59 -10.79 -3.70
N PHE A 123 2.72 -10.65 -5.01
CA PHE A 123 1.61 -10.75 -5.94
C PHE A 123 2.00 -11.61 -7.13
N GLY A 124 1.09 -12.45 -7.61
CA GLY A 124 1.33 -13.19 -8.83
C GLY A 124 0.18 -14.04 -9.33
N LYS A 125 0.31 -14.48 -10.57
CA LYS A 125 -0.74 -15.19 -11.31
C LYS A 125 -0.80 -16.67 -10.94
N ILE A 126 -2.02 -17.17 -10.77
CA ILE A 126 -2.29 -18.60 -10.54
C ILE A 126 -3.29 -19.21 -11.53
N GLY A 127 -3.96 -18.38 -12.35
CA GLY A 127 -4.91 -18.83 -13.36
C GLY A 127 -5.27 -17.74 -14.35
N LYS A 128 -6.26 -18.00 -15.22
CA LYS A 128 -6.84 -16.96 -16.07
C LYS A 128 -7.57 -15.96 -15.19
N ASP A 129 -7.10 -14.71 -15.17
CA ASP A 129 -7.65 -13.60 -14.38
C ASP A 129 -7.69 -13.86 -12.85
N ILE A 130 -6.91 -14.83 -12.36
CA ILE A 130 -6.81 -15.17 -10.94
C ILE A 130 -5.37 -14.95 -10.46
N PHE A 131 -5.25 -14.21 -9.37
CA PHE A 131 -3.98 -13.82 -8.76
C PHE A 131 -4.02 -14.07 -7.25
N THR A 132 -2.85 -14.36 -6.67
CA THR A 132 -2.64 -14.37 -5.22
C THR A 132 -2.02 -13.06 -4.78
N MET A 133 -2.41 -12.59 -3.60
CA MET A 133 -1.85 -11.40 -2.96
C MET A 133 -1.59 -11.71 -1.49
N ASP A 134 -0.31 -11.81 -1.12
CA ASP A 134 0.12 -12.00 0.26
C ASP A 134 0.79 -10.70 0.72
N TYR A 135 0.26 -10.06 1.76
CA TYR A 135 0.82 -8.83 2.30
C TYR A 135 1.14 -9.00 3.78
N ARG A 136 2.08 -8.21 4.26
CA ARG A 136 2.48 -8.16 5.66
C ARG A 136 2.48 -6.72 6.13
N TYR A 137 2.43 -6.57 7.46
CA TYR A 137 2.77 -5.32 8.10
C TYR A 137 4.09 -4.75 7.53
N PRO A 138 4.16 -3.45 7.22
CA PRO A 138 3.25 -2.38 7.63
C PRO A 138 2.09 -2.07 6.67
N LEU A 139 1.86 -2.89 5.64
CA LEU A 139 0.77 -2.62 4.69
C LEU A 139 -0.59 -3.03 5.25
N SER A 140 -1.59 -2.20 4.97
CA SER A 140 -3.00 -2.60 5.01
C SER A 140 -3.40 -3.35 3.72
N ALA A 141 -4.51 -4.09 3.79
CA ALA A 141 -5.08 -4.74 2.61
C ALA A 141 -5.37 -3.74 1.48
N PHE A 142 -5.88 -2.55 1.82
CA PHE A 142 -6.19 -1.50 0.85
C PHE A 142 -4.94 -1.00 0.12
N GLN A 143 -3.86 -0.70 0.86
CA GLN A 143 -2.59 -0.28 0.25
C GLN A 143 -1.99 -1.39 -0.62
N ALA A 144 -1.97 -2.64 -0.13
CA ALA A 144 -1.47 -3.79 -0.89
C ALA A 144 -2.26 -4.02 -2.18
N PHE A 145 -3.59 -3.89 -2.11
CA PHE A 145 -4.47 -4.04 -3.26
C PHE A 145 -4.26 -2.93 -4.29
N ALA A 146 -4.20 -1.66 -3.85
CA ALA A 146 -3.95 -0.52 -4.72
C ALA A 146 -2.60 -0.64 -5.46
N ILE A 147 -1.54 -1.05 -4.75
CA ILE A 147 -0.23 -1.32 -5.37
C ILE A 147 -0.38 -2.42 -6.44
N SER A 148 -1.03 -3.54 -6.10
CA SER A 148 -1.21 -4.66 -7.04
C SER A 148 -1.97 -4.27 -8.31
N LEU A 149 -2.98 -3.40 -8.19
CA LEU A 149 -3.74 -2.91 -9.35
C LEU A 149 -2.87 -2.10 -10.32
N SER A 150 -1.87 -1.36 -9.83
CA SER A 150 -0.96 -0.60 -10.71
C SER A 150 -0.12 -1.49 -11.64
N CYS A 151 0.02 -2.79 -11.38
CA CYS A 151 0.68 -3.73 -12.29
C CYS A 151 -0.18 -4.15 -13.49
N PHE A 152 -1.46 -3.76 -13.49
CA PHE A 152 -2.35 -3.95 -14.63
C PHE A 152 -2.36 -2.75 -15.56
N ASP A 153 -1.73 -1.65 -15.16
CA ASP A 153 -1.56 -0.51 -16.04
C ASP A 153 -0.68 -0.92 -17.23
N THR A 154 -1.30 -0.90 -18.40
CA THR A 154 -0.66 -1.25 -19.66
C THR A 154 -0.21 0.05 -20.28
N LYS A 155 1.11 0.28 -20.36
CA LYS A 155 1.60 1.18 -21.40
C LYS A 155 1.19 0.52 -22.73
N PRO A 156 0.40 1.17 -23.60
CA PRO A 156 -0.16 0.57 -24.80
C PRO A 156 0.87 0.27 -25.92
N ALA A 157 2.14 0.02 -25.57
CA ALA A 157 3.22 -0.16 -26.53
C ALA A 157 4.22 -1.22 -26.03
N CYS A 158 3.80 -2.48 -25.98
CA CYS A 158 4.64 -3.64 -26.27
C CYS A 158 3.76 -4.90 -26.25
N GLU A 159 3.37 -5.36 -27.43
CA GLU A 159 3.03 -6.77 -27.67
C GLU A 159 4.31 -7.55 -27.98
#